data_AF-A0A511R235-F1
#
_entry.id   AF-A0A511R235-F1
#
_cell.length_a   1.000
_cell.length_b   1.000
_cell.length_c   1.000
_cell.angle_alpha   90.00
_cell.angle_beta   90.00
_cell.angle_gamma   90.00
#
_symmetry.space_group_name_H-M   'P 1'
#
loop_
_entity.id
_entity.type
_entity.pdbx_description
1 polymer ?
#
loop_
_entity_poly.entity_id
_entity_poly.type
_entity_poly.pdbx_seq_one_letter_code
_entity_poly.pdbx_strand_id
1 'polypeptide(L)'
;MDGATVPIGEPFLTPAGSRLRYPGDRSLGAPAGEVVNCRCTVVRMVLVGTLKGVEQEQIQIGVHVLASSSVLSRSKTKQVFRAINTAGLEGFLREHPLARLDVVRVQVVGGRQINGEYDEQTQELWINARRSERTFAQPFKLGATPTVSALAPTLLAAIQRSLIHELAHHVFSRKIFATPLEGAVIEAAKLGTPLTFRASVGTKEYFAECFAAYTYERDLLQRHDPVGYAMIRKVREELGLP
;
A
#
# COMPACT_ATOMS: atom_id res chain seq x y z
N MET A 1 25.76 22.52 29.31
CA MET A 1 25.65 21.17 28.73
C MET A 1 25.68 21.32 27.23
N ASP A 2 26.86 21.23 26.64
CA ASP A 2 26.98 21.23 25.18
C ASP A 2 26.59 19.84 24.67
N GLY A 3 25.66 19.78 23.72
CA GLY A 3 25.23 18.53 23.09
C GLY A 3 24.06 17.78 23.76
N ALA A 4 23.46 18.32 24.84
CA ALA A 4 22.25 17.72 25.42
C ALA A 4 21.03 17.95 24.52
N THR A 5 20.30 16.88 24.21
CA THR A 5 19.04 16.93 23.46
C THR A 5 17.89 16.56 24.40
N VAL A 6 16.90 17.43 24.51
CA VAL A 6 15.68 17.19 25.29
C VAL A 6 14.44 17.29 24.40
N PRO A 7 13.38 16.48 24.63
CA PRO A 7 12.12 16.64 23.95
C PRO A 7 11.55 18.05 24.16
N ILE A 8 10.91 18.60 23.12
CA ILE A 8 10.28 19.91 23.24
C ILE A 8 9.17 19.88 24.30
N GLY A 9 9.19 20.85 25.21
CA GLY A 9 8.23 20.94 26.33
C GLY A 9 8.70 20.29 27.63
N GLU A 10 9.71 19.43 27.60
CA GLU A 10 10.36 18.93 28.81
C GLU A 10 11.39 19.96 29.34
N PRO A 11 11.44 20.20 30.66
CA PRO A 11 12.36 21.17 31.22
C PRO A 11 13.80 20.67 31.17
N PHE A 12 14.70 21.47 30.59
CA PHE A 12 16.15 21.29 30.66
C PHE A 12 16.79 22.30 31.62
N LEU A 13 18.00 21.99 32.07
CA LEU A 13 18.79 22.86 32.95
C LEU A 13 19.82 23.66 32.16
N THR A 14 19.83 24.96 32.36
CA THR A 14 20.94 25.84 31.95
C THR A 14 22.20 25.56 32.77
N PRO A 15 23.41 25.96 32.32
CA PRO A 15 24.64 25.80 33.10
C PRO A 15 24.61 26.40 34.51
N ALA A 16 23.83 27.46 34.72
CA ALA A 16 23.66 28.11 36.03
C ALA A 16 22.47 27.56 36.85
N GLY A 17 21.83 26.48 36.38
CA GLY A 17 20.84 25.71 37.14
C GLY A 17 19.38 26.13 36.95
N SER A 18 19.09 27.17 36.16
CA SER A 18 17.71 27.53 35.79
C SER A 18 17.05 26.49 34.88
N ARG A 19 15.71 26.39 34.96
CA ARG A 19 14.89 25.46 34.15
C ARG A 19 14.19 26.19 33.01
N LEU A 20 14.26 25.62 31.81
CA LEU A 20 13.62 26.13 30.58
C LEU A 20 12.96 24.97 29.83
N ARG A 21 11.80 25.16 29.19
CA ARG A 21 11.16 24.17 28.31
C ARG A 21 11.51 24.32 26.83
N TYR A 22 11.93 25.52 26.44
CA TYR A 22 12.36 25.86 25.08
C TYR A 22 13.23 27.14 25.11
N PRO A 23 14.01 27.43 24.06
CA PRO A 23 14.77 28.68 23.98
C PRO A 23 13.84 29.90 24.10
N GLY A 24 14.13 30.80 25.04
CA GLY A 24 13.27 31.96 25.30
C GLY A 24 12.18 31.76 26.38
N ASP A 25 12.06 30.56 26.95
CA ASP A 25 11.05 30.26 27.97
C ASP A 25 11.28 31.02 29.28
N ARG A 26 10.21 31.55 29.88
CA ARG A 26 10.21 32.16 31.22
C ARG A 26 9.18 31.54 32.16
N SER A 27 8.43 30.54 31.70
CA SER A 27 7.30 29.94 32.41
C SER A 27 7.70 29.23 33.71
N LEU A 28 8.97 28.83 33.84
CA LEU A 28 9.52 28.18 35.03
C LEU A 28 10.35 29.12 35.93
N GLY A 29 10.27 30.43 35.70
CA GLY A 29 10.90 31.42 36.57
C GLY A 29 12.38 31.71 36.29
N ALA A 30 12.91 31.30 35.14
CA ALA A 30 14.28 31.62 34.76
C ALA A 30 14.52 33.14 34.65
N PRO A 31 15.62 33.67 35.21
CA PRO A 31 15.92 35.10 35.14
C PRO A 31 16.31 35.50 33.71
N ALA A 32 16.10 36.77 33.36
CA ALA A 32 16.33 37.27 32.00
C ALA A 32 17.75 37.01 31.48
N GLY A 33 18.76 37.05 32.36
CA GLY A 33 20.15 36.77 32.00
C GLY A 33 20.39 35.34 31.51
N GLU A 34 19.66 34.35 32.03
CA GLU A 34 19.73 32.95 31.60
C GLU A 34 19.04 32.76 30.25
N VAL A 35 17.91 33.44 30.05
CA VAL A 35 17.11 33.34 28.82
C VAL A 35 17.85 33.95 27.62
N VAL A 36 18.43 35.15 27.81
CA VAL A 36 19.14 35.88 26.73
C VAL A 36 20.47 35.20 26.37
N ASN A 37 21.12 34.54 27.33
CA ASN A 37 22.37 33.81 27.09
C ASN A 37 22.17 32.36 26.65
N CYS A 38 20.93 31.88 26.56
CA CYS A 38 20.63 30.56 26.04
C CYS A 38 21.07 30.47 24.56
N ARG A 39 21.83 29.42 24.22
CA ARG A 39 22.30 29.12 22.85
C ARG A 39 21.67 27.84 22.30
N CYS A 40 20.65 27.32 22.98
CA CYS A 40 19.91 26.15 22.52
C CYS A 40 19.15 26.46 21.23
N THR A 41 19.13 25.52 20.29
CA THR A 41 18.38 25.64 19.05
C THR A 41 17.31 24.55 19.02
N VAL A 42 16.10 24.87 18.56
CA VAL A 42 15.08 23.85 18.30
C VAL A 42 15.45 23.15 17.00
N VAL A 43 15.91 21.91 17.10
CA VAL A 43 16.16 21.05 15.95
C VAL A 43 14.99 20.09 15.76
N ARG A 44 14.47 20.02 14.53
CA ARG A 44 13.44 19.04 14.18
C ARG A 44 14.12 17.69 14.02
N MET A 45 14.18 16.91 15.09
CA MET A 45 14.60 15.52 14.99
C MET A 45 13.46 14.72 14.37
N VAL A 46 13.60 14.34 13.11
CA VAL A 46 12.87 13.18 12.61
C VAL A 46 13.42 12.03 13.42
N LEU A 47 12.59 11.45 14.28
CA LEU A 47 12.89 10.17 14.92
C LEU A 47 13.04 9.17 13.77
N VAL A 48 14.26 9.04 13.25
CA VAL A 48 14.73 7.79 12.67
C VAL A 48 14.89 6.86 13.87
N GLY A 49 13.76 6.57 14.52
CA GLY A 49 13.66 5.42 15.38
C GLY A 49 14.18 4.28 14.55
N THR A 50 15.03 3.48 15.17
CA THR A 50 15.59 2.26 14.65
C THR A 50 14.47 1.47 13.98
N LEU A 51 14.24 1.76 12.71
CA LEU A 51 13.85 0.77 11.74
C LEU A 51 15.04 -0.17 11.84
N LYS A 52 14.92 -1.19 12.72
CA LYS A 52 15.10 -2.53 12.20
C LYS A 52 14.28 -2.47 10.93
N GLY A 53 14.98 -2.21 9.82
CA GLY A 53 14.38 -2.36 8.53
C GLY A 53 13.77 -3.73 8.64
N VAL A 54 12.45 -3.79 8.63
CA VAL A 54 11.86 -4.85 7.85
C VAL A 54 12.46 -4.55 6.49
N GLU A 55 13.62 -5.15 6.20
CA GLU A 55 13.96 -5.47 4.83
C GLU A 55 12.74 -6.26 4.39
N GLN A 56 11.73 -5.55 3.88
CA GLN A 56 10.61 -6.19 3.22
C GLN A 56 11.29 -7.03 2.17
N GLU A 57 11.18 -8.34 2.32
CA GLU A 57 12.01 -9.27 1.57
C GLU A 57 11.72 -8.95 0.10
N GLN A 58 12.78 -8.58 -0.62
CA GLN A 58 12.61 -8.16 -1.99
C GLN A 58 12.10 -9.36 -2.78
N ILE A 59 10.99 -9.22 -3.50
CA ILE A 59 10.40 -10.29 -4.32
C ILE A 59 11.50 -11.00 -5.11
N GLN A 60 11.67 -12.29 -4.79
CA GLN A 60 12.72 -13.14 -5.32
C GLN A 60 12.17 -14.07 -6.40
N ILE A 61 12.83 -14.08 -7.55
CA ILE A 61 12.55 -15.06 -8.61
C ILE A 61 13.05 -16.43 -8.16
N GLY A 62 12.25 -17.47 -8.39
CA GLY A 62 12.46 -18.83 -7.91
C GLY A 62 11.87 -19.12 -6.53
N VAL A 63 11.43 -18.09 -5.78
CA VAL A 63 10.78 -18.26 -4.47
C VAL A 63 9.33 -17.77 -4.50
N HIS A 64 9.13 -16.50 -4.85
CA HIS A 64 7.80 -15.86 -4.84
C HIS A 64 7.15 -15.90 -6.23
N VAL A 65 7.97 -15.89 -7.27
CA VAL A 65 7.58 -15.98 -8.67
C VAL A 65 8.60 -16.89 -9.35
N LEU A 66 8.17 -17.95 -10.03
CA LEU A 66 9.09 -18.91 -10.64
C LEU A 66 9.82 -18.33 -11.86
N ALA A 67 9.15 -17.49 -12.65
CA ALA A 67 9.75 -16.78 -13.78
C ALA A 67 9.23 -15.34 -13.94
N SER A 68 10.05 -14.44 -14.47
CA SER A 68 9.60 -13.08 -14.78
C SER A 68 10.33 -12.47 -15.96
N SER A 69 9.64 -11.62 -16.71
CA SER A 69 10.22 -10.73 -17.70
C SER A 69 9.65 -9.32 -17.57
N SER A 70 10.40 -8.32 -18.00
CA SER A 70 9.96 -6.93 -17.90
C SER A 70 10.49 -6.10 -19.04
N VAL A 71 9.61 -5.34 -19.69
CA VAL A 71 9.99 -4.32 -20.68
C VAL A 71 10.53 -3.03 -20.04
N LEU A 72 10.45 -2.93 -18.71
CA LEU A 72 10.95 -1.79 -17.94
C LEU A 72 12.42 -2.01 -17.53
N SER A 73 13.11 -0.93 -17.21
CA SER A 73 14.43 -1.01 -16.56
C SER A 73 14.33 -1.75 -15.22
N ARG A 74 15.39 -2.46 -14.81
CA ARG A 74 15.48 -3.18 -13.53
C ARG A 74 15.02 -2.36 -12.32
N SER A 75 15.40 -1.07 -12.24
CA SER A 75 14.97 -0.17 -11.15
C SER A 75 13.45 0.04 -11.13
N LYS A 76 12.83 0.34 -12.28
CA LYS A 76 11.37 0.47 -12.39
C LYS A 76 10.65 -0.85 -12.13
N THR A 77 11.16 -1.98 -12.60
CA THR A 77 10.58 -3.30 -12.30
C THR A 77 10.58 -3.57 -10.80
N LYS A 78 11.67 -3.27 -10.09
CA LYS A 78 11.72 -3.37 -8.63
C LYS A 78 10.70 -2.48 -7.94
N GLN A 79 10.48 -1.26 -8.44
CA GLN A 79 9.46 -0.35 -7.90
C GLN A 79 8.04 -0.90 -8.11
N VAL A 80 7.76 -1.52 -9.26
CA VAL A 80 6.48 -2.19 -9.52
C VAL A 80 6.29 -3.35 -8.54
N PHE A 81 7.28 -4.25 -8.40
CA PHE A 81 7.19 -5.43 -7.54
C PHE A 81 7.16 -5.09 -6.05
N ARG A 82 7.66 -3.92 -5.64
CA ARG A 82 7.50 -3.43 -4.26
C ARG A 82 6.03 -3.34 -3.82
N ALA A 83 5.09 -3.19 -4.77
CA ALA A 83 3.66 -3.21 -4.46
C ALA A 83 3.24 -4.49 -3.73
N ILE A 84 3.85 -5.64 -4.05
CA ILE A 84 3.55 -6.93 -3.43
C ILE A 84 3.85 -6.88 -1.93
N ASN A 85 4.98 -6.27 -1.57
CA ASN A 85 5.37 -6.07 -0.17
C ASN A 85 4.47 -5.04 0.51
N THR A 86 4.09 -3.96 -0.18
CA THR A 86 3.09 -3.00 0.31
C THR A 86 1.75 -3.67 0.63
N ALA A 87 1.35 -4.65 -0.18
CA ALA A 87 0.13 -5.43 0.02
C ALA A 87 0.28 -6.54 1.07
N GLY A 88 1.49 -6.79 1.60
CA GLY A 88 1.76 -7.85 2.57
C GLY A 88 1.65 -9.27 1.99
N LEU A 89 1.85 -9.44 0.68
CA LEU A 89 1.65 -10.71 -0.03
C LEU A 89 2.91 -11.58 -0.14
N GLU A 90 4.04 -11.13 0.43
CA GLU A 90 5.32 -11.85 0.36
C GLU A 90 5.20 -13.28 0.93
N GLY A 91 4.76 -13.43 2.18
CA GLY A 91 4.59 -14.75 2.81
C GLY A 91 3.60 -15.65 2.07
N PHE A 92 2.50 -15.06 1.57
CA PHE A 92 1.54 -15.77 0.74
C PHE A 92 2.18 -16.31 -0.55
N LEU A 93 2.95 -15.49 -1.27
CA LEU A 93 3.62 -15.91 -2.50
C LEU A 93 4.77 -16.89 -2.26
N ARG A 94 5.33 -16.96 -1.05
CA ARG A 94 6.29 -18.01 -0.68
C ARG A 94 5.61 -19.38 -0.60
N GLU A 95 4.37 -19.44 -0.13
CA GLU A 95 3.58 -20.68 -0.07
C GLU A 95 2.86 -21.00 -1.40
N HIS A 96 2.43 -19.97 -2.12
CA HIS A 96 1.67 -20.06 -3.38
C HIS A 96 2.37 -19.19 -4.41
N PRO A 97 3.51 -19.65 -4.97
CA PRO A 97 4.25 -18.86 -5.94
C PRO A 97 3.48 -18.71 -7.24
N LEU A 98 3.60 -17.55 -7.88
CA LEU A 98 3.19 -17.41 -9.28
C LEU A 98 4.11 -18.22 -10.17
N ALA A 99 3.56 -18.89 -11.18
CA ALA A 99 4.37 -19.52 -12.21
C ALA A 99 5.14 -18.45 -13.00
N ARG A 100 4.48 -17.32 -13.30
CA ARG A 100 5.10 -16.23 -14.05
C ARG A 100 4.53 -14.87 -13.69
N LEU A 101 5.40 -13.85 -13.61
CA LEU A 101 5.02 -12.45 -13.47
C LEU A 101 5.71 -11.58 -14.53
N ASP A 102 4.94 -11.11 -15.51
CA ASP A 102 5.45 -10.30 -16.61
C ASP A 102 4.99 -8.85 -16.57
N VAL A 103 5.90 -7.94 -16.92
CA VAL A 103 5.58 -6.53 -17.16
C VAL A 103 5.74 -6.26 -18.65
N VAL A 104 4.62 -6.16 -19.36
CA VAL A 104 4.57 -6.14 -20.83
C VAL A 104 4.32 -4.74 -21.37
N ARG A 105 4.66 -4.49 -22.65
CA ARG A 105 4.59 -3.14 -23.24
C ARG A 105 3.16 -2.69 -23.51
N VAL A 106 2.39 -3.50 -24.24
CA VAL A 106 0.96 -3.34 -24.49
C VAL A 106 0.44 -4.72 -24.88
N GLN A 107 -0.60 -5.19 -24.21
CA GLN A 107 -1.44 -6.25 -24.75
C GLN A 107 -2.84 -5.70 -25.02
N VAL A 108 -3.35 -6.04 -26.19
CA VAL A 108 -4.71 -5.73 -26.65
C VAL A 108 -5.40 -7.07 -26.82
N VAL A 109 -6.47 -7.29 -26.06
CA VAL A 109 -7.30 -8.49 -26.15
C VAL A 109 -8.66 -8.05 -26.66
N GLY A 110 -9.14 -8.65 -27.76
CA GLY A 110 -10.43 -8.30 -28.36
C GLY A 110 -10.56 -6.82 -28.75
N GLY A 111 -9.46 -6.16 -29.14
CA GLY A 111 -9.44 -4.73 -29.52
C GLY A 111 -9.44 -3.75 -28.35
N ARG A 112 -9.42 -4.23 -27.09
CA ARG A 112 -9.32 -3.38 -25.88
C ARG A 112 -7.97 -3.55 -25.22
N GLN A 113 -7.39 -2.43 -24.80
CA GLN A 113 -6.19 -2.44 -23.98
C GLN A 113 -6.55 -2.87 -22.56
N ILE A 114 -6.01 -4.01 -22.12
CA ILE A 114 -6.18 -4.50 -20.76
C ILE A 114 -4.98 -4.08 -19.91
N ASN A 115 -5.24 -3.81 -18.63
CA ASN A 115 -4.28 -3.27 -17.68
C ASN A 115 -3.40 -4.34 -17.03
N GLY A 116 -3.89 -5.57 -16.98
CA GLY A 116 -3.24 -6.78 -16.52
C GLY A 116 -4.24 -7.93 -16.54
N GLU A 117 -3.74 -9.14 -16.38
CA GLU A 117 -4.55 -10.35 -16.29
C GLU A 117 -3.81 -11.39 -15.46
N TYR A 118 -4.56 -12.18 -14.71
CA TYR A 118 -4.10 -13.38 -14.03
C TYR A 118 -4.90 -14.59 -14.56
N ASP A 119 -4.19 -15.61 -14.99
CA ASP A 119 -4.77 -16.88 -15.43
C ASP A 119 -4.76 -17.90 -14.27
N GLU A 120 -5.94 -18.36 -13.89
CA GLU A 120 -6.12 -19.28 -12.75
C GLU A 120 -5.54 -20.68 -12.99
N GLN A 121 -5.45 -21.11 -14.25
CA GLN A 121 -4.97 -22.44 -14.61
C GLN A 121 -3.44 -22.49 -14.69
N THR A 122 -2.86 -21.49 -15.35
CA THR A 122 -1.41 -21.44 -15.59
C THR A 122 -0.66 -20.71 -14.47
N GLN A 123 -1.38 -19.94 -13.62
CA GLN A 123 -0.80 -19.11 -12.56
C GLN A 123 0.17 -18.06 -13.12
N GLU A 124 -0.06 -17.66 -14.37
CA GLU A 124 0.66 -16.59 -15.02
C GLU A 124 -0.09 -15.28 -14.81
N LEU A 125 0.68 -14.25 -14.45
CA LEU A 125 0.19 -12.90 -14.29
C LEU A 125 1.00 -11.98 -15.18
N TRP A 126 0.33 -11.11 -15.92
CA TRP A 126 1.00 -10.02 -16.61
C TRP A 126 0.34 -8.68 -16.33
N ILE A 127 1.12 -7.61 -16.35
CA ILE A 127 0.66 -6.23 -16.19
C ILE A 127 1.20 -5.33 -17.28
N ASN A 128 0.35 -4.45 -17.76
CA ASN A 128 0.66 -3.54 -18.85
C ASN A 128 1.40 -2.30 -18.35
N ALA A 129 2.64 -2.12 -18.83
CA ALA A 129 3.56 -1.05 -18.44
C ALA A 129 3.28 0.29 -19.14
N ARG A 130 2.55 0.27 -20.25
CA ARG A 130 2.14 1.49 -20.96
C ARG A 130 0.64 1.65 -20.83
N ARG A 131 0.20 2.83 -20.43
CA ARG A 131 -1.22 3.19 -20.38
C ARG A 131 -1.41 4.61 -20.88
N SER A 132 -2.58 4.89 -21.41
CA SER A 132 -2.96 6.28 -21.73
C SER A 132 -3.13 7.07 -20.44
N GLU A 133 -2.72 8.34 -20.43
CA GLU A 133 -2.92 9.23 -19.28
C GLU A 133 -4.41 9.37 -18.90
N ARG A 134 -5.32 9.08 -19.84
CA ARG A 134 -6.76 9.06 -19.58
C ARG A 134 -7.21 7.91 -18.68
N THR A 135 -6.37 6.90 -18.42
CA THR A 135 -6.75 5.71 -17.62
C THR A 135 -6.29 5.78 -16.17
N PHE A 136 -5.65 6.86 -15.74
CA PHE A 136 -5.25 7.12 -14.35
C PHE A 136 -5.42 8.62 -14.03
N ALA A 137 -5.12 9.02 -12.80
CA ALA A 137 -5.34 10.37 -12.28
C ALA A 137 -6.78 10.87 -12.47
N GLN A 138 -7.74 9.94 -12.48
CA GLN A 138 -9.16 10.28 -12.61
C GLN A 138 -9.72 10.71 -11.25
N PRO A 139 -10.70 11.63 -11.24
CA PRO A 139 -11.41 11.96 -10.02
C PRO A 139 -12.20 10.75 -9.51
N PHE A 140 -12.25 10.61 -8.19
CA PHE A 140 -13.10 9.62 -7.55
C PHE A 140 -14.57 9.96 -7.76
N LYS A 141 -15.34 8.97 -8.21
CA LYS A 141 -16.81 8.98 -8.30
C LYS A 141 -17.29 7.60 -7.86
N LEU A 142 -17.99 7.55 -6.72
CA LEU A 142 -18.49 6.31 -6.13
C LEU A 142 -19.25 5.47 -7.17
N GLY A 143 -18.83 4.22 -7.36
CA GLY A 143 -19.41 3.26 -8.30
C GLY A 143 -19.19 3.56 -9.79
N ALA A 144 -18.69 4.74 -10.14
CA ALA A 144 -18.54 5.20 -11.53
C ALA A 144 -17.07 5.33 -11.97
N THR A 145 -16.12 5.48 -11.05
CA THR A 145 -14.70 5.39 -11.39
C THR A 145 -14.43 3.98 -11.96
N PRO A 146 -13.74 3.83 -13.10
CA PRO A 146 -13.63 2.52 -13.76
C PRO A 146 -12.96 1.45 -12.90
N THR A 147 -11.83 1.77 -12.26
CA THR A 147 -11.06 0.86 -11.40
C THR A 147 -10.33 1.62 -10.32
N VAL A 148 -9.84 0.93 -9.28
CA VAL A 148 -8.96 1.53 -8.26
C VAL A 148 -7.69 2.07 -8.89
N SER A 149 -7.14 1.38 -9.90
CA SER A 149 -5.96 1.84 -10.64
C SER A 149 -6.17 3.17 -11.38
N ALA A 150 -7.42 3.55 -11.69
CA ALA A 150 -7.74 4.83 -12.31
C ALA A 150 -7.60 6.02 -11.36
N LEU A 151 -7.65 5.79 -10.05
CA LEU A 151 -7.43 6.82 -9.02
C LEU A 151 -5.95 7.15 -8.82
N ALA A 152 -5.04 6.32 -9.35
CA ALA A 152 -3.62 6.50 -9.14
C ALA A 152 -3.11 7.84 -9.69
N PRO A 153 -2.30 8.60 -8.95
CA PRO A 153 -1.83 9.92 -9.40
C PRO A 153 -0.75 9.82 -10.48
N THR A 154 -0.13 8.65 -10.66
CA THR A 154 0.96 8.44 -11.62
C THR A 154 0.80 7.10 -12.33
N LEU A 155 1.44 6.96 -13.50
CA LEU A 155 1.48 5.70 -14.24
C LEU A 155 2.05 4.55 -13.40
N LEU A 156 3.14 4.78 -12.67
CA LEU A 156 3.73 3.74 -11.80
C LEU A 156 2.73 3.29 -10.73
N ALA A 157 2.06 4.24 -10.08
CA ALA A 157 1.05 3.95 -9.07
C ALA A 157 -0.18 3.21 -9.65
N ALA A 158 -0.53 3.46 -10.91
CA ALA A 158 -1.60 2.76 -11.63
C ALA A 158 -1.22 1.30 -11.92
N ILE A 159 0.01 1.09 -12.40
CA ILE A 159 0.56 -0.25 -12.65
C ILE A 159 0.61 -1.06 -11.35
N GLN A 160 1.05 -0.46 -10.24
CA GLN A 160 1.09 -1.10 -8.93
C GLN A 160 -0.30 -1.51 -8.43
N ARG A 161 -1.32 -0.64 -8.57
CA ARG A 161 -2.71 -0.99 -8.18
C ARG A 161 -3.27 -2.12 -9.03
N SER A 162 -3.00 -2.14 -10.34
CA SER A 162 -3.41 -3.27 -11.16
C SER A 162 -2.67 -4.55 -10.80
N LEU A 163 -1.38 -4.49 -10.49
CA LEU A 163 -0.66 -5.67 -10.00
C LEU A 163 -1.34 -6.27 -8.77
N ILE A 164 -1.75 -5.42 -7.81
CA ILE A 164 -2.44 -5.89 -6.61
C ILE A 164 -3.84 -6.42 -6.90
N HIS A 165 -4.55 -5.81 -7.84
CA HIS A 165 -5.83 -6.35 -8.32
C HIS A 165 -5.64 -7.77 -8.88
N GLU A 166 -4.72 -7.96 -9.84
CA GLU A 166 -4.53 -9.26 -10.47
C GLU A 166 -3.97 -10.30 -9.47
N LEU A 167 -3.11 -9.89 -8.53
CA LEU A 167 -2.67 -10.77 -7.43
C LEU A 167 -3.80 -11.13 -6.47
N ALA A 168 -4.80 -10.28 -6.29
CA ALA A 168 -5.96 -10.62 -5.49
C ALA A 168 -6.78 -11.75 -6.16
N HIS A 169 -6.84 -11.83 -7.49
CA HIS A 169 -7.39 -13.01 -8.14
C HIS A 169 -6.59 -14.28 -7.82
N HIS A 170 -5.26 -14.18 -7.77
CA HIS A 170 -4.42 -15.30 -7.33
C HIS A 170 -4.75 -15.72 -5.89
N VAL A 171 -4.79 -14.79 -4.93
CA VAL A 171 -5.21 -15.06 -3.54
C VAL A 171 -6.58 -15.72 -3.49
N PHE A 172 -7.54 -15.19 -4.25
CA PHE A 172 -8.89 -15.74 -4.33
C PHE A 172 -8.87 -17.19 -4.79
N SER A 173 -8.17 -17.49 -5.89
CA SER A 173 -8.10 -18.83 -6.48
C SER A 173 -7.41 -19.87 -5.57
N ARG A 174 -6.44 -19.46 -4.73
CA ARG A 174 -5.61 -20.37 -3.94
C ARG A 174 -6.10 -20.61 -2.52
N LYS A 175 -6.75 -19.61 -1.91
CA LYS A 175 -7.09 -19.64 -0.48
C LYS A 175 -8.54 -19.28 -0.15
N ILE A 176 -9.30 -18.77 -1.12
CA ILE A 176 -10.69 -18.37 -0.89
C ILE A 176 -11.64 -19.33 -1.58
N PHE A 177 -11.49 -19.54 -2.88
CA PHE A 177 -12.35 -20.42 -3.67
C PHE A 177 -12.40 -21.84 -3.10
N ALA A 178 -13.62 -22.39 -2.98
CA ALA A 178 -13.88 -23.70 -2.39
C ALA A 178 -13.42 -23.83 -0.92
N THR A 179 -13.39 -22.72 -0.18
CA THR A 179 -13.13 -22.69 1.28
C THR A 179 -14.25 -21.96 2.02
N PRO A 180 -14.35 -22.06 3.36
CA PRO A 180 -15.33 -21.29 4.14
C PRO A 180 -15.22 -19.77 3.96
N LEU A 181 -14.06 -19.24 3.55
CA LEU A 181 -13.90 -17.81 3.27
C LEU A 181 -14.70 -17.34 2.06
N GLU A 182 -14.97 -18.23 1.09
CA GLU A 182 -15.73 -17.89 -0.11
C GLU A 182 -17.13 -17.35 0.23
N GLY A 183 -17.81 -17.98 1.20
CA GLY A 183 -19.14 -17.55 1.65
C GLY A 183 -19.12 -16.11 2.19
N ALA A 184 -18.11 -15.77 2.99
CA ALA A 184 -17.95 -14.42 3.53
C ALA A 184 -17.69 -13.38 2.42
N VAL A 185 -16.93 -13.74 1.39
CA VAL A 185 -16.67 -12.84 0.25
C VAL A 185 -17.89 -12.70 -0.65
N ILE A 186 -18.66 -13.77 -0.88
CA ILE A 186 -19.93 -13.72 -1.62
C ILE A 186 -20.95 -12.85 -0.88
N GLU A 187 -21.07 -13.00 0.43
CA GLU A 187 -21.98 -12.19 1.25
C GLU A 187 -21.58 -10.71 1.20
N ALA A 188 -20.30 -10.40 1.37
CA ALA A 188 -19.80 -9.04 1.27
C ALA A 188 -20.03 -8.43 -0.12
N ALA A 189 -19.88 -9.20 -1.20
CA ALA A 189 -20.15 -8.72 -2.56
C ALA A 189 -21.64 -8.40 -2.80
N LYS A 190 -22.55 -9.04 -2.07
CA LYS A 190 -24.00 -8.75 -2.14
C LYS A 190 -24.40 -7.51 -1.34
N LEU A 191 -23.74 -7.28 -0.22
CA LEU A 191 -24.08 -6.22 0.74
C LEU A 191 -23.22 -4.95 0.57
N GLY A 192 -22.10 -5.08 -0.13
CA GLY A 192 -21.13 -4.02 -0.36
C GLY A 192 -21.65 -2.86 -1.19
N THR A 193 -20.94 -1.73 -1.10
CA THR A 193 -21.16 -0.57 -1.95
C THR A 193 -19.94 -0.37 -2.85
N PRO A 194 -19.90 -0.98 -4.06
CA PRO A 194 -18.72 -0.98 -4.91
C PRO A 194 -18.12 0.42 -5.11
N LEU A 195 -16.85 0.59 -4.74
CA LEU A 195 -16.14 1.86 -4.95
C LEU A 195 -16.03 2.23 -6.44
N THR A 196 -15.90 1.22 -7.29
CA THR A 196 -15.58 1.33 -8.71
C THR A 196 -16.57 0.53 -9.54
N PHE A 197 -16.68 0.87 -10.83
CA PHE A 197 -17.51 0.11 -11.77
C PHE A 197 -17.04 -1.34 -11.91
N ARG A 198 -15.72 -1.58 -11.94
CA ARG A 198 -15.17 -2.95 -11.99
C ARG A 198 -15.61 -3.78 -10.78
N ALA A 199 -15.66 -3.17 -9.58
CA ALA A 199 -16.10 -3.87 -8.38
C ALA A 199 -17.59 -4.30 -8.42
N SER A 200 -18.43 -3.72 -9.29
CA SER A 200 -19.83 -4.14 -9.44
C SER A 200 -20.03 -5.29 -10.44
N VAL A 201 -18.97 -5.75 -11.12
CA VAL A 201 -19.07 -6.77 -12.18
C VAL A 201 -19.38 -8.17 -11.61
N GLY A 202 -18.81 -8.51 -10.44
CA GLY A 202 -19.06 -9.80 -9.81
C GLY A 202 -18.16 -10.03 -8.59
N THR A 203 -18.38 -11.12 -7.86
CA THR A 203 -17.71 -11.40 -6.58
C THR A 203 -16.18 -11.37 -6.64
N LYS A 204 -15.58 -11.97 -7.68
CA LYS A 204 -14.11 -12.00 -7.85
C LYS A 204 -13.55 -10.59 -8.07
N GLU A 205 -14.22 -9.79 -8.88
CA GLU A 205 -13.83 -8.41 -9.19
C GLU A 205 -14.06 -7.47 -8.00
N TYR A 206 -15.16 -7.65 -7.28
CA TYR A 206 -15.45 -6.96 -6.03
C TYR A 206 -14.34 -7.21 -5.00
N PHE A 207 -13.96 -8.48 -4.80
CA PHE A 207 -12.84 -8.84 -3.93
C PHE A 207 -11.54 -8.20 -4.38
N ALA A 208 -11.18 -8.31 -5.66
CA ALA A 208 -9.92 -7.81 -6.18
C ALA A 208 -9.80 -6.27 -6.10
N GLU A 209 -10.86 -5.55 -6.45
CA GLU A 209 -10.92 -4.09 -6.31
C GLU A 209 -10.90 -3.67 -4.84
N CYS A 210 -11.63 -4.35 -3.94
CA CYS A 210 -11.56 -4.08 -2.51
C CYS A 210 -10.15 -4.33 -1.95
N PHE A 211 -9.46 -5.38 -2.38
CA PHE A 211 -8.10 -5.70 -1.94
C PHE A 211 -7.10 -4.62 -2.37
N ALA A 212 -7.20 -4.17 -3.63
CA ALA A 212 -6.40 -3.07 -4.14
C ALA A 212 -6.71 -1.74 -3.42
N ALA A 213 -8.00 -1.45 -3.18
CA ALA A 213 -8.43 -0.27 -2.44
C ALA A 213 -7.97 -0.31 -0.98
N TYR A 214 -8.03 -1.46 -0.31
CA TYR A 214 -7.54 -1.61 1.06
C TYR A 214 -6.04 -1.31 1.16
N THR A 215 -5.28 -1.65 0.11
CA THR A 215 -3.83 -1.42 0.05
C THR A 215 -3.47 0.05 -0.18
N TYR A 216 -4.21 0.77 -1.04
CA TYR A 216 -3.80 2.10 -1.52
C TYR A 216 -4.78 3.23 -1.26
N GLU A 217 -6.06 2.92 -1.11
CA GLU A 217 -7.18 3.86 -0.98
C GLU A 217 -8.00 3.53 0.29
N ARG A 218 -7.30 3.14 1.37
CA ARG A 218 -7.89 2.53 2.57
C ARG A 218 -9.01 3.37 3.19
N ASP A 219 -8.79 4.67 3.29
CA ASP A 219 -9.76 5.62 3.85
C ASP A 219 -11.01 5.76 2.97
N LEU A 220 -10.84 5.71 1.64
CA LEU A 220 -11.98 5.72 0.71
C LEU A 220 -12.80 4.45 0.85
N LEU A 221 -12.14 3.29 0.91
CA LEU A 221 -12.82 2.00 1.13
C LEU A 221 -13.57 1.99 2.46
N GLN A 222 -12.92 2.36 3.56
CA GLN A 222 -13.55 2.36 4.87
C GLN A 222 -14.77 3.30 4.94
N ARG A 223 -14.70 4.46 4.27
CA ARG A 223 -15.78 5.46 4.30
C ARG A 223 -16.96 5.06 3.43
N HIS A 224 -16.72 4.58 2.22
CA HIS A 224 -17.76 4.41 1.20
C HIS A 224 -18.22 2.96 1.04
N ASP A 225 -17.39 2.00 1.42
CA ASP A 225 -17.70 0.57 1.41
C ASP A 225 -17.16 -0.14 2.67
N PRO A 226 -17.75 0.15 3.85
CA PRO A 226 -17.30 -0.45 5.11
C PRO A 226 -17.44 -1.98 5.13
N VAL A 227 -18.35 -2.54 4.32
CA VAL A 227 -18.52 -3.99 4.14
C VAL A 227 -17.33 -4.57 3.39
N GLY A 228 -16.94 -3.99 2.24
CA GLY A 228 -15.73 -4.37 1.52
C GLY A 228 -14.47 -4.22 2.36
N TYR A 229 -14.37 -3.14 3.14
CA TYR A 229 -13.28 -2.94 4.11
C TYR A 229 -13.20 -4.06 5.15
N ALA A 230 -14.32 -4.40 5.79
CA ALA A 230 -14.40 -5.45 6.81
C ALA A 230 -14.09 -6.83 6.22
N MET A 231 -14.56 -7.12 5.01
CA MET A 231 -14.26 -8.34 4.26
C MET A 231 -12.75 -8.51 4.09
N ILE A 232 -12.04 -7.49 3.58
CA ILE A 232 -10.59 -7.59 3.37
C ILE A 232 -9.85 -7.74 4.70
N ARG A 233 -10.28 -7.04 5.77
CA ARG A 233 -9.71 -7.25 7.11
C ARG A 233 -9.81 -8.70 7.58
N LYS A 234 -11.01 -9.28 7.48
CA LYS A 234 -11.25 -10.68 7.88
C LYS A 234 -10.41 -11.64 7.04
N VAL A 235 -10.38 -11.47 5.72
CA VAL A 235 -9.56 -12.31 4.83
C VAL A 235 -8.07 -12.19 5.19
N ARG A 236 -7.56 -10.99 5.47
CA ARG A 236 -6.16 -10.82 5.86
C ARG A 236 -5.85 -11.51 7.18
N GLU A 237 -6.72 -11.39 8.17
CA GLU A 237 -6.59 -12.06 9.47
C GLU A 237 -6.55 -13.60 9.32
N GLU A 238 -7.50 -14.16 8.59
CA GLU A 238 -7.62 -15.61 8.37
C GLU A 238 -6.47 -16.18 7.53
N LEU A 239 -5.87 -15.38 6.65
CA LEU A 239 -4.72 -15.75 5.84
C LEU A 239 -3.37 -15.38 6.48
N GLY A 240 -3.36 -14.79 7.68
CA GLY A 240 -2.13 -14.34 8.34
C GLY A 240 -1.38 -13.23 7.58
N LEU A 241 -2.08 -12.43 6.79
CA LEU A 241 -1.50 -11.27 6.09
C LEU A 241 -1.44 -10.05 7.04
N PRO A 242 -0.37 -9.22 6.97
CA PRO A 242 -0.16 -8.10 7.88
C PRO A 242 -1.15 -6.94 7.71
#